data_AF-A0A517YLQ2-F1
#
_entry.id   AF-A0A517YLQ2-F1
#
_cell.length_a   1.000
_cell.length_b   1.000
_cell.length_c   1.000
_cell.angle_alpha   90.00
_cell.angle_beta   90.00
_cell.angle_gamma   90.00
#
_symmetry.space_group_name_H-M   'P 1'
#
loop_
_entity.id
_entity.type
_entity.pdbx_description
1 polymer ?
#
loop_
_entity_poly.entity_id
_entity_poly.type
_entity_poly.pdbx_seq_one_letter_code
_entity_poly.pdbx_strand_id
1 'polypeptide(L)'
;MTIPDFDAHGELPAGIWLATIAEVLERFGKFGDLERKEASQTLAKIHELAVNTGHLQSMLVFGSYVTSKPNPNDVDVILMMDDAVDPANCPVESRVLFDRQAANAQLGASVFWIRPALNDYGYN
;
A
#
# COMPACT_ATOMS: atom_id res chain seq x y z
N MET A 1 -17.78 -0.34 3.63
CA MET A 1 -17.77 0.61 4.77
C MET A 1 -17.02 1.83 4.27
N THR A 2 -17.49 3.03 4.57
CA THR A 2 -16.89 4.26 4.00
C THR A 2 -15.64 4.66 4.79
N ILE A 3 -14.57 5.00 4.06
CA ILE A 3 -13.41 5.70 4.62
C ILE A 3 -13.92 6.97 5.33
N PRO A 4 -13.51 7.25 6.58
CA PRO A 4 -14.02 8.40 7.33
C PRO A 4 -13.64 9.74 6.70
N ASP A 5 -14.34 10.80 7.12
CA ASP A 5 -13.99 12.16 6.75
C ASP A 5 -12.72 12.65 7.44
N PHE A 6 -12.04 13.60 6.79
CA PHE A 6 -10.88 14.25 7.37
C PHE A 6 -11.27 15.11 8.57
N ASP A 7 -10.34 15.25 9.51
CA ASP A 7 -10.43 16.25 10.55
C ASP A 7 -10.12 17.67 10.04
N ALA A 8 -10.09 18.65 10.96
CA ALA A 8 -9.80 20.05 10.63
C ALA A 8 -8.39 20.28 10.07
N HIS A 9 -7.49 19.30 10.19
CA HIS A 9 -6.11 19.34 9.69
C HIS A 9 -5.94 18.60 8.35
N GLY A 10 -7.00 17.97 7.84
CA GLY A 10 -6.94 17.22 6.60
C GLY A 10 -6.39 15.80 6.78
N GLU A 11 -6.42 15.27 8.00
CA GLU A 11 -5.94 13.93 8.34
C GLU A 11 -7.12 12.99 8.63
N LEU A 12 -6.93 11.69 8.38
CA LEU A 12 -7.91 10.70 8.82
C LEU A 12 -7.85 10.56 10.35
N PRO A 13 -8.99 10.28 11.01
CA PRO A 13 -8.98 9.90 12.42
C PRO A 13 -8.06 8.69 12.66
N ALA A 14 -7.36 8.71 13.79
CA ALA A 14 -6.43 7.64 14.16
C ALA A 14 -7.12 6.26 14.16
N GLY A 15 -6.53 5.30 13.46
CA GLY A 15 -7.05 3.94 13.36
C GLY A 15 -6.66 3.25 12.06
N ILE A 16 -7.17 2.02 11.88
CA ILE A 16 -7.06 1.26 10.64
C ILE A 16 -8.48 1.16 10.06
N TRP A 17 -8.65 1.65 8.84
CA TRP A 17 -9.94 1.71 8.16
C TRP A 17 -9.93 0.75 6.98
N LEU A 18 -10.84 -0.23 6.99
CA LEU A 18 -10.95 -1.20 5.91
C LEU A 18 -11.57 -0.55 4.67
N ALA A 19 -10.90 -0.69 3.54
CA ALA A 19 -11.35 -0.22 2.24
C ALA A 19 -10.80 -1.12 1.13
N THR A 20 -11.52 -1.18 0.01
CA THR A 20 -11.04 -1.75 -1.24
C THR A 20 -10.09 -0.79 -1.94
N ILE A 21 -9.23 -1.30 -2.83
CA ILE A 21 -8.36 -0.44 -3.66
C ILE A 21 -9.17 0.57 -4.47
N ALA A 22 -10.36 0.18 -4.95
CA ALA A 22 -11.24 1.07 -5.69
C ALA A 22 -11.74 2.24 -4.84
N GLU A 23 -12.16 1.99 -3.60
CA GLU A 23 -12.59 3.03 -2.64
C GLU A 23 -11.43 3.97 -2.28
N VAL A 24 -10.21 3.43 -2.10
CA VAL A 24 -9.01 4.23 -1.82
C VAL A 24 -8.68 5.16 -3.00
N LEU A 25 -8.64 4.63 -4.22
CA LEU A 25 -8.38 5.42 -5.43
C LEU A 25 -9.50 6.43 -5.72
N GLU A 26 -10.75 6.08 -5.44
CA GLU A 26 -11.89 6.99 -5.55
C GLU A 26 -11.79 8.15 -4.56
N ARG A 27 -11.44 7.86 -3.31
CA ARG A 27 -11.36 8.88 -2.25
C ARG A 27 -10.15 9.80 -2.42
N PHE A 28 -8.98 9.23 -2.68
CA PHE A 28 -7.71 9.96 -2.63
C PHE A 28 -7.14 10.31 -4.00
N GLY A 29 -7.60 9.66 -5.07
CA GLY A 29 -7.07 9.83 -6.43
C GLY A 29 -7.93 10.69 -7.36
N LYS A 30 -9.20 10.98 -7.02
CA LYS A 30 -10.11 11.76 -7.88
C LYS A 30 -9.85 13.26 -7.87
N PHE A 31 -9.31 13.79 -6.78
CA PHE A 31 -9.16 15.23 -6.57
C PHE A 31 -7.68 15.55 -6.32
N GLY A 32 -7.09 16.36 -7.18
CA GLY A 32 -5.70 16.80 -7.03
C GLY A 32 -5.00 17.12 -8.34
N ASP A 33 -3.78 17.62 -8.19
CA ASP A 33 -2.86 17.97 -9.28
C ASP A 33 -2.28 16.70 -9.92
N LEU A 34 -1.42 16.89 -10.92
CA LEU A 34 -0.83 15.79 -11.69
C LEU A 34 -0.13 14.76 -10.77
N GLU A 35 0.57 15.24 -9.75
CA GLU A 35 1.32 14.45 -8.77
C GLU A 35 0.43 13.46 -8.00
N ARG A 36 -0.80 13.87 -7.64
CA ARG A 36 -1.73 12.98 -6.94
C ARG A 36 -2.30 11.90 -7.86
N LYS A 37 -2.45 12.20 -9.14
CA LYS A 37 -2.83 11.20 -10.16
C LYS A 37 -1.71 10.19 -10.38
N GLU A 38 -0.47 10.65 -10.49
CA GLU A 38 0.71 9.80 -10.62
C GLU A 38 0.88 8.90 -9.39
N ALA A 39 0.78 9.45 -8.18
CA ALA A 39 0.79 8.66 -6.95
C ALA A 39 -0.33 7.61 -6.93
N SER A 40 -1.53 7.95 -7.40
CA SER A 40 -2.65 7.00 -7.48
C SER A 40 -2.41 5.88 -8.50
N GLN A 41 -1.76 6.19 -9.63
CA GLN A 41 -1.34 5.19 -10.61
C GLN A 41 -0.27 4.27 -10.04
N THR A 42 0.72 4.83 -9.33
CA THR A 42 1.75 4.06 -8.61
C THR A 42 1.12 3.13 -7.58
N LEU A 43 0.17 3.62 -6.76
CA LEU A 43 -0.55 2.78 -5.79
C LEU A 43 -1.32 1.63 -6.47
N ALA A 44 -2.03 1.93 -7.56
CA ALA A 44 -2.74 0.91 -8.32
C ALA A 44 -1.77 -0.14 -8.90
N LYS A 45 -0.60 0.29 -9.38
CA LYS A 45 0.43 -0.61 -9.90
C LYS A 45 1.02 -1.49 -8.81
N ILE A 46 1.32 -0.94 -7.63
CA ILE A 46 1.82 -1.72 -6.50
C ILE A 46 0.80 -2.76 -6.08
N HIS A 47 -0.48 -2.40 -5.99
CA HIS A 47 -1.55 -3.34 -5.67
C HIS A 47 -1.63 -4.49 -6.70
N GLU A 48 -1.57 -4.17 -8.00
CA GLU A 48 -1.56 -5.19 -9.06
C GLU A 48 -0.37 -6.14 -8.94
N LEU A 49 0.85 -5.60 -8.79
CA LEU A 49 2.07 -6.40 -8.61
C LEU A 49 1.97 -7.29 -7.35
N ALA A 50 1.45 -6.75 -6.25
CA ALA A 50 1.31 -7.49 -5.00
C ALA A 50 0.28 -8.62 -5.12
N VAL A 51 -0.87 -8.37 -5.75
CA VAL A 51 -1.87 -9.42 -6.05
C VAL A 51 -1.30 -10.51 -6.95
N ASN A 52 -0.51 -10.13 -7.96
CA ASN A 52 0.11 -11.09 -8.88
C ASN A 52 1.13 -12.02 -8.23
N THR A 53 1.62 -11.70 -7.02
CA THR A 53 2.40 -12.65 -6.23
C THR A 53 1.59 -13.87 -5.78
N GLY A 54 0.26 -13.76 -5.69
CA GLY A 54 -0.60 -14.77 -5.10
C GLY A 54 -0.54 -14.88 -3.56
N HIS A 55 0.30 -14.06 -2.92
CA HIS A 55 0.60 -14.13 -1.48
C HIS A 55 0.13 -12.91 -0.68
N LEU A 56 -0.44 -11.90 -1.32
CA LEU A 56 -0.92 -10.69 -0.63
C LEU A 56 -2.15 -11.01 0.23
N GLN A 57 -2.03 -10.82 1.55
CA GLN A 57 -3.14 -10.94 2.50
C GLN A 57 -3.83 -9.59 2.75
N SER A 58 -3.04 -8.53 2.93
CA SER A 58 -3.56 -7.17 3.07
C SER A 58 -2.50 -6.12 2.71
N MET A 59 -2.95 -4.93 2.30
CA MET A 59 -2.10 -3.79 2.00
C MET A 59 -2.54 -2.60 2.85
N LEU A 60 -1.64 -2.09 3.68
CA LEU A 60 -1.86 -0.87 4.44
C LEU A 60 -1.28 0.30 3.64
N VAL A 61 -2.09 1.33 3.42
CA VAL A 61 -1.68 2.58 2.79
C VAL A 61 -1.65 3.66 3.87
N PHE A 62 -0.56 4.39 3.96
CA PHE A 62 -0.37 5.41 4.99
C PHE A 62 0.40 6.61 4.43
N GLY A 63 0.94 7.45 5.31
CA GLY A 63 1.74 8.60 4.92
C GLY A 63 0.88 9.73 4.33
N SER A 64 1.53 10.59 3.56
CA SER A 64 0.89 11.80 3.01
C SER A 64 -0.19 11.53 1.97
N TYR A 65 -0.18 10.35 1.32
CA TYR A 65 -1.17 10.00 0.31
C TYR A 65 -2.61 10.00 0.85
N VAL A 66 -2.81 9.48 2.07
CA VAL A 66 -4.13 9.37 2.73
C VAL A 66 -4.54 10.64 3.49
N THR A 67 -3.97 11.79 3.14
CA THR A 67 -4.32 13.12 3.69
C THR A 67 -4.94 14.01 2.61
N SER A 68 -5.43 15.18 3.00
CA SER A 68 -5.95 16.20 2.07
C SER A 68 -4.85 17.00 1.35
N LYS A 69 -3.56 16.69 1.55
CA LYS A 69 -2.45 17.42 0.90
C LYS A 69 -2.55 17.30 -0.63
N PRO A 70 -2.52 18.40 -1.40
CA PRO A 70 -2.61 18.34 -2.86
C PRO A 70 -1.50 17.49 -3.47
N ASN A 71 -0.27 17.65 -2.99
CA ASN A 71 0.90 16.88 -3.40
C ASN A 71 1.34 15.93 -2.26
N PRO A 72 1.11 14.61 -2.38
CA PRO A 72 1.52 13.63 -1.38
C PRO A 72 3.00 13.21 -1.47
N ASN A 73 3.75 13.69 -2.47
CA ASN A 73 5.13 13.32 -2.78
C ASN A 73 5.28 11.89 -3.30
N ASP A 74 5.12 10.88 -2.44
CA ASP A 74 5.19 9.46 -2.78
C ASP A 74 4.05 8.66 -2.13
N VAL A 75 4.02 7.35 -2.41
CA VAL A 75 3.08 6.40 -1.82
C VAL A 75 3.83 5.54 -0.80
N ASP A 76 3.32 5.52 0.43
CA ASP A 76 3.80 4.66 1.50
C ASP A 76 2.86 3.46 1.69
N VAL A 77 3.41 2.24 1.57
CA VAL A 77 2.63 1.01 1.78
C VAL A 77 3.39 -0.05 2.59
N ILE A 78 2.63 -0.79 3.40
CA ILE A 78 3.07 -2.06 4.00
C ILE A 78 2.25 -3.18 3.37
N LEU A 79 2.94 -4.12 2.72
CA LEU A 79 2.36 -5.35 2.18
C LEU A 79 2.45 -6.43 3.25
N MET A 80 1.30 -6.92 3.71
CA MET A 80 1.23 -8.12 4.54
C MET A 80 1.10 -9.32 3.60
N MET A 81 2.17 -10.08 3.48
CA MET A 81 2.23 -11.30 2.69
C MET A 81 2.02 -12.51 3.59
N ASP A 82 1.49 -13.60 3.06
CA ASP A 82 1.47 -14.86 3.80
C ASP A 82 2.89 -15.41 4.07
N ASP A 83 2.98 -16.40 4.96
CA ASP A 83 4.26 -16.99 5.37
C ASP A 83 4.96 -17.78 4.26
N ALA A 84 4.23 -18.22 3.24
CA ALA A 84 4.74 -19.03 2.15
C ALA A 84 5.40 -18.19 1.04
N VAL A 85 5.26 -16.85 1.07
CA VAL A 85 5.85 -15.99 0.05
C VAL A 85 7.36 -16.21 -0.05
N ASP A 86 7.86 -16.50 -1.24
CA ASP A 86 9.29 -16.46 -1.55
C ASP A 86 9.53 -15.41 -2.66
N PRO A 87 10.18 -14.28 -2.33
CA PRO A 87 10.50 -13.24 -3.32
C PRO A 87 11.23 -13.78 -4.56
N ALA A 88 12.04 -14.84 -4.43
CA ALA A 88 12.76 -15.43 -5.55
C ALA A 88 11.83 -16.17 -6.53
N ASN A 89 10.70 -16.69 -6.05
CA ASN A 89 9.72 -17.44 -6.84
C ASN A 89 8.55 -16.57 -7.34
N CYS A 90 8.45 -15.32 -6.88
CA CYS A 90 7.47 -14.37 -7.38
C CYS A 90 7.74 -14.01 -8.87
N PRO A 91 6.68 -13.59 -9.61
CA PRO A 91 6.84 -13.04 -10.96
C PRO A 91 7.89 -11.94 -10.99
N VAL A 92 8.71 -11.90 -12.05
CA VAL A 92 9.90 -11.03 -12.14
C VAL A 92 9.54 -9.56 -11.89
N GLU A 93 8.44 -9.11 -12.46
CA GLU A 93 7.89 -7.76 -12.32
C GLU A 93 7.47 -7.42 -10.88
N SER A 94 7.09 -8.42 -10.08
CA SER A 94 6.63 -8.23 -8.70
C SER A 94 7.79 -8.22 -7.70
N ARG A 95 8.98 -8.70 -8.11
CA ARG A 95 10.15 -8.79 -7.22
C ARG A 95 10.62 -7.44 -6.70
N VAL A 96 10.36 -6.37 -7.46
CA VAL A 96 10.66 -4.99 -7.07
C VAL A 96 10.00 -4.60 -5.74
N LEU A 97 8.87 -5.22 -5.37
CA LEU A 97 8.16 -4.94 -4.13
C LEU A 97 8.92 -5.41 -2.88
N PHE A 98 9.86 -6.35 -3.02
CA PHE A 98 10.60 -6.94 -1.91
C PHE A 98 11.97 -6.27 -1.66
N ASP A 99 12.34 -5.28 -2.47
CA ASP A 99 13.51 -4.44 -2.28
C ASP A 99 13.08 -2.97 -2.23
N ARG A 100 13.17 -2.36 -1.05
CA ARG A 100 12.75 -0.98 -0.82
C ARG A 100 13.49 0.03 -1.71
N GLN A 101 14.79 -0.18 -1.97
CA GLN A 101 15.55 0.72 -2.83
C GLN A 101 15.11 0.58 -4.29
N ALA A 102 14.89 -0.66 -4.75
CA ALA A 102 14.38 -0.90 -6.08
C ALA A 102 12.96 -0.34 -6.26
N ALA A 103 12.06 -0.53 -5.29
CA ALA A 103 10.71 0.04 -5.30
C ALA A 103 10.74 1.57 -5.38
N ASN A 104 11.59 2.22 -4.59
CA ASN A 104 11.71 3.68 -4.65
C ASN A 104 12.26 4.15 -6.01
N ALA A 105 13.31 3.50 -6.52
CA ALA A 105 13.95 3.90 -7.78
C ALA A 105 13.09 3.63 -9.02
N GLN A 106 12.29 2.55 -9.03
CA GLN A 106 11.54 2.11 -10.22
C GLN A 106 10.07 2.52 -10.19
N LEU A 107 9.46 2.61 -8.99
CA LEU A 107 8.04 2.92 -8.82
C LEU A 107 7.81 4.30 -8.21
N GLY A 108 8.83 4.94 -7.63
CA GLY A 108 8.67 6.19 -6.90
C GLY A 108 7.88 6.03 -5.60
N ALA A 109 8.00 4.88 -4.92
CA ALA A 109 7.22 4.56 -3.73
C ALA A 109 8.05 3.96 -2.60
N SER A 110 7.57 4.17 -1.37
CA SER A 110 8.10 3.58 -0.16
C SER A 110 7.32 2.30 0.16
N VAL A 111 7.84 1.17 -0.33
CA VAL A 111 7.24 -0.16 -0.14
C VAL A 111 7.96 -0.91 0.98
N PHE A 112 7.20 -1.34 1.97
CA PHE A 112 7.61 -2.27 3.01
C PHE A 112 6.80 -3.55 2.87
N TRP A 113 7.35 -4.68 3.30
CA TRP A 113 6.62 -5.93 3.34
C TRP A 113 6.95 -6.69 4.62
N ILE A 114 5.97 -7.44 5.11
CA ILE A 114 6.08 -8.26 6.32
C ILE A 114 5.38 -9.60 6.09
N ARG A 115 5.80 -10.61 6.85
CA ARG A 115 5.06 -11.85 7.05
C ARG A 115 4.48 -11.86 8.47
N PRO A 116 3.24 -12.30 8.68
CA PRO A 116 2.73 -12.52 10.03
C PRO A 116 3.56 -13.66 10.64
N ALA A 117 4.45 -13.36 11.58
CA ALA A 117 5.21 -14.42 12.24
C ALA A 117 4.24 -15.50 12.75
N LEU A 118 4.48 -16.76 12.36
CA LEU A 118 3.80 -17.93 12.94
C LEU A 118 3.80 -17.77 14.46
N ASN A 119 2.63 -17.51 15.04
CA ASN A 119 2.41 -17.63 16.46
C ASN A 119 2.46 -19.13 16.77
N ASP A 120 3.67 -19.66 16.93
CA ASP A 120 3.93 -21.02 17.40
C ASP A 120 3.66 -21.12 18.92
N TYR A 121 2.55 -20.53 19.38
CA TYR A 121 1.97 -20.82 20.69
C TYR A 121 1.25 -22.16 20.60
N GLY A 122 2.06 -23.21 20.48
CA GLY A 122 1.66 -24.54 20.90
C GLY A 122 1.34 -24.51 22.39
N TYR A 123 0.05 -24.41 22.72
CA TYR A 123 -0.42 -24.95 23.97
C TYR A 123 -0.35 -26.47 23.85
N ASN A 124 0.77 -27.04 24.34
CA ASN A 124 0.84 -28.43 24.78
C ASN A 124 0.04 -28.59 26.08
#